data_AF-A0A401M579-F1
#
_entry.id   AF-A0A401M579-F1
#
_cell.length_a   1.000
_cell.length_b   1.000
_cell.length_c   1.000
_cell.angle_alpha   90.00
_cell.angle_beta   90.00
_cell.angle_gamma   90.00
#
_symmetry.space_group_name_H-M   'P 1'
#
loop_
_entity.id
_entity.type
_entity.pdbx_description
1 polymer ?
#
loop_
_entity_poly.entity_id
_entity_poly.type
_entity_poly.pdbx_seq_one_letter_code
_entity_poly.pdbx_strand_id
1 'polypeptide(L)'
;MEALAVEACPDVVREAVEALHAWRGRPDPVHAPPAPAEFFTTLAPHAALYRAMPAPGGGGPLGRVLHRDLRAYSLRERELAGAADAPLVASAVAATFAGVLADWLHGLLDAGPEDIADQVWQLLVALHASR
;
A
#
# COMPACT_ATOMS: atom_id res chain seq x y z
N MET A 1 14.98 -11.71 16.35
CA MET A 1 14.67 -10.32 16.71
C MET A 1 13.72 -9.68 15.69
N GLU A 2 13.92 -9.85 14.39
CA GLU A 2 13.00 -9.34 13.35
C GLU A 2 11.53 -9.80 13.52
N ALA A 3 11.29 -11.05 13.91
CA ALA A 3 9.93 -11.57 14.12
C ALA A 3 9.14 -10.80 15.20
N LEU A 4 9.80 -10.42 16.30
CA LEU A 4 9.18 -9.65 17.40
C LEU A 4 8.90 -8.19 17.03
N ALA A 5 9.71 -7.59 16.16
CA ALA A 5 9.50 -6.22 15.68
C ALA A 5 8.31 -6.12 14.72
N VAL A 6 8.08 -7.15 13.90
CA VAL A 6 6.92 -7.22 12.99
C VAL A 6 5.62 -7.46 13.75
N GLU A 7 5.65 -8.26 14.83
CA GLU A 7 4.51 -8.44 15.74
C GLU A 7 4.10 -7.17 16.49
N ALA A 8 4.98 -6.16 16.55
CA ALA A 8 4.71 -4.85 17.16
C ALA A 8 4.20 -3.80 16.16
N CYS A 9 4.12 -4.12 14.86
CA CYS A 9 3.58 -3.22 13.83
C CYS A 9 2.38 -3.78 13.03
N PRO A 10 1.49 -4.60 13.59
CA PRO A 10 0.32 -5.10 12.87
C PRO A 10 -0.63 -3.96 12.48
N ASP A 11 -0.65 -2.88 13.27
CA ASP A 11 -1.56 -1.76 13.04
C ASP A 11 -1.23 -1.00 11.75
N VAL A 12 0.03 -0.69 11.45
CA VAL A 12 0.36 0.04 10.20
C VAL A 12 0.06 -0.77 8.94
N VAL A 13 0.23 -2.09 8.99
CA VAL A 13 -0.12 -2.98 7.87
C VAL A 13 -1.63 -3.04 7.70
N ARG A 14 -2.35 -3.24 8.81
CA ARG A 14 -3.82 -3.28 8.82
C ARG A 14 -4.41 -1.96 8.32
N GLU A 15 -3.94 -0.84 8.85
CA GLU A 15 -4.36 0.50 8.44
C GLU A 15 -4.09 0.76 6.96
N ALA A 16 -2.93 0.35 6.43
CA ALA A 16 -2.63 0.47 5.01
C ALA A 16 -3.59 -0.35 4.13
N VAL A 17 -3.86 -1.61 4.51
CA VAL A 17 -4.80 -2.48 3.79
C VAL A 17 -6.21 -1.91 3.85
N GLU A 18 -6.66 -1.46 5.03
CA GLU A 18 -7.97 -0.85 5.22
C GLU A 18 -8.12 0.43 4.39
N ALA A 19 -7.12 1.32 4.43
CA ALA A 19 -7.14 2.59 3.70
C ALA A 19 -7.29 2.40 2.19
N LEU A 20 -6.53 1.48 1.58
CA LEU A 20 -6.60 1.23 0.15
C LEU A 20 -7.93 0.63 -0.33
N HIS A 21 -8.73 0.06 0.57
CA HIS A 21 -9.97 -0.60 0.23
C HIS A 21 -11.21 0.07 0.89
N ALA A 22 -11.02 1.20 1.57
CA ALA A 22 -12.08 1.96 2.24
C ALA A 22 -12.87 2.85 1.25
N TRP A 23 -13.35 2.27 0.15
CA TRP A 23 -14.12 3.00 -0.86
C TRP A 23 -15.09 2.06 -1.59
N ARG A 24 -16.05 2.63 -2.33
CA ARG A 24 -17.04 1.89 -3.10
C ARG A 24 -17.34 2.60 -4.41
N GLY A 25 -17.76 1.83 -5.42
CA GLY A 25 -18.20 2.37 -6.71
C GLY A 25 -17.08 2.38 -7.75
N ARG A 26 -17.12 3.37 -8.65
CA ARG A 26 -16.08 3.56 -9.68
C ARG A 26 -14.96 4.42 -9.10
N PRO A 27 -13.69 3.98 -9.17
CA PRO A 27 -12.59 4.80 -8.69
C PRO A 27 -12.45 6.08 -9.54
N ASP A 28 -12.19 7.21 -8.89
CA ASP A 28 -11.66 8.39 -9.57
C ASP A 28 -10.24 8.06 -10.05
N PRO A 29 -9.89 8.26 -11.33
CA PRO A 29 -8.59 7.86 -11.84
C PRO A 29 -7.43 8.77 -11.40
N VAL A 30 -7.70 9.92 -10.77
CA VAL A 30 -6.71 10.92 -10.40
C VAL A 30 -6.61 11.05 -8.88
N HIS A 31 -7.74 11.18 -8.20
CA HIS A 31 -7.76 11.46 -6.76
C HIS A 31 -8.06 10.22 -5.94
N ALA A 32 -7.23 9.99 -4.93
CA ALA A 32 -7.47 8.94 -3.95
C ALA A 32 -8.75 9.22 -3.15
N PRO A 33 -9.45 8.18 -2.66
CA PRO A 33 -10.40 8.37 -1.59
C PRO A 33 -9.71 8.98 -0.36
N PRO A 34 -10.46 9.50 0.64
CA PRO A 34 -9.84 10.18 1.79
C PRO A 34 -8.90 9.29 2.62
N ALA A 35 -9.21 8.00 2.76
CA ALA A 35 -8.50 7.10 3.68
C ALA A 35 -6.99 6.92 3.37
N PRO A 36 -6.54 6.74 2.11
CA PRO A 36 -5.12 6.79 1.78
C PRO A 36 -4.40 8.07 2.25
N ALA A 37 -4.98 9.24 2.01
CA ALA A 37 -4.38 10.51 2.45
C ALA A 37 -4.33 10.62 3.99
N GLU A 38 -5.38 10.18 4.69
CA GLU A 38 -5.41 10.11 6.16
C GLU A 38 -4.34 9.17 6.72
N PHE A 39 -4.12 8.02 6.07
CA PHE A 39 -3.07 7.07 6.42
C PHE A 39 -1.68 7.70 6.31
N PHE A 40 -1.33 8.28 5.15
CA PHE A 40 -0.03 8.92 4.98
C PHE A 40 0.16 10.13 5.92
N THR A 41 -0.91 10.89 6.19
CA THR A 41 -0.88 12.04 7.10
C THR A 41 -0.58 11.61 8.53
N THR A 42 -1.21 10.52 8.97
CA THR A 42 -0.97 9.92 10.29
C THR A 42 0.44 9.33 10.40
N LEU A 43 0.94 8.76 9.30
CA LEU A 43 2.25 8.13 9.25
C LEU A 43 3.42 9.12 9.22
N ALA A 44 3.25 10.27 8.57
CA ALA A 44 4.28 11.29 8.36
C ALA A 44 5.05 11.72 9.62
N PRO A 45 4.41 12.10 10.74
CA PRO A 45 5.14 12.47 11.96
C PRO A 45 5.95 11.31 12.57
N HIS A 46 5.67 10.07 12.17
CA HIS A 46 6.32 8.86 12.64
C HIS A 46 7.22 8.20 11.58
N ALA A 47 7.47 8.85 10.43
CA ALA A 47 8.21 8.25 9.32
C ALA A 47 9.60 7.73 9.74
N ALA A 48 10.31 8.47 10.60
CA ALA A 48 11.63 8.07 11.11
C ALA A 48 11.61 6.80 11.99
N LEU A 49 10.46 6.50 12.63
CA LEU A 49 10.24 5.26 13.37
C LEU A 49 9.98 4.10 12.39
N TYR A 50 9.08 4.32 11.43
CA TYR A 50 8.66 3.28 10.50
C TYR A 50 9.73 2.92 9.46
N ARG A 51 10.61 3.85 9.06
CA ARG A 51 11.68 3.59 8.07
C ARG A 51 12.65 2.47 8.44
N ALA A 52 12.78 2.13 9.73
CA ALA A 52 13.70 1.09 10.18
C ALA A 52 13.24 -0.33 9.81
N MET A 53 11.99 -0.48 9.36
CA MET A 53 11.35 -1.79 9.19
C MET A 53 11.21 -2.27 7.73
N PRO A 54 10.79 -1.44 6.75
CA PRO A 54 10.89 -1.80 5.35
C PRO A 54 12.26 -1.40 4.80
N ALA A 55 12.84 -2.25 3.96
CA ALA A 55 13.95 -1.84 3.11
C ALA A 55 13.41 -1.04 1.91
N PRO A 56 14.20 -0.12 1.32
CA PRO A 56 13.84 0.52 0.05
C PRO A 56 13.34 -0.49 -1.00
N GLY A 57 12.38 -0.09 -1.82
CA GLY A 57 11.70 -0.96 -2.77
C GLY A 57 10.73 -1.98 -2.15
N GLY A 58 10.34 -1.81 -0.88
CA GLY A 58 9.31 -2.64 -0.23
C GLY A 58 9.83 -3.98 0.31
N GLY A 59 11.15 -4.11 0.45
CA GLY A 59 11.78 -5.29 1.05
C GLY A 59 11.73 -5.29 2.58
N GLY A 60 12.50 -6.20 3.19
CA GLY A 60 12.58 -6.31 4.65
C GLY A 60 11.35 -6.96 5.31
N PRO A 61 11.39 -7.17 6.64
CA PRO A 61 10.35 -7.91 7.36
C PRO A 61 8.95 -7.27 7.25
N LEU A 62 8.84 -5.95 7.40
CA LEU A 62 7.55 -5.25 7.29
C LEU A 62 7.04 -5.24 5.84
N GLY A 63 7.91 -4.96 4.87
CA GLY A 63 7.55 -4.95 3.46
C GLY A 63 7.01 -6.30 2.96
N ARG A 64 7.59 -7.42 3.46
CA ARG A 64 7.07 -8.77 3.17
C ARG A 64 5.67 -9.01 3.73
N VAL A 65 5.39 -8.55 4.95
CA VAL A 65 4.06 -8.70 5.56
C VAL A 65 3.04 -7.82 4.85
N LEU A 66 3.38 -6.56 4.59
CA LEU A 66 2.53 -5.64 3.83
C LEU A 66 2.19 -6.20 2.45
N HIS A 67 3.19 -6.67 1.71
CA HIS A 67 2.98 -7.30 0.41
C HIS A 67 2.06 -8.53 0.51
N ARG A 68 2.28 -9.41 1.48
CA ARG A 68 1.47 -10.63 1.66
C ARG A 68 0.00 -10.28 1.91
N ASP A 69 -0.27 -9.36 2.83
CA ASP A 69 -1.63 -9.07 3.28
C ASP A 69 -2.40 -8.25 2.24
N LEU A 70 -1.75 -7.29 1.57
CA LEU A 70 -2.32 -6.57 0.42
C LEU A 70 -2.62 -7.50 -0.75
N ARG A 71 -1.69 -8.40 -1.08
CA ARG A 71 -1.90 -9.37 -2.16
C ARG A 71 -3.08 -10.27 -1.85
N ALA A 72 -3.20 -10.77 -0.62
CA ALA A 72 -4.29 -11.63 -0.21
C ALA A 72 -5.65 -10.93 -0.32
N TYR A 73 -5.73 -9.68 0.13
CA TYR A 73 -6.96 -8.88 0.01
C TYR A 73 -7.30 -8.61 -1.45
N SER A 74 -6.35 -8.08 -2.23
CA SER A 74 -6.57 -7.73 -3.64
C SER A 74 -6.95 -8.96 -4.48
N LEU A 75 -6.33 -10.12 -4.21
CA LEU A 75 -6.68 -11.37 -4.87
C LEU A 75 -8.14 -11.76 -4.61
N ARG A 76 -8.56 -11.73 -3.34
CA ARG A 76 -9.93 -12.08 -2.94
C ARG A 76 -10.95 -11.20 -3.65
N GLU A 77 -10.77 -9.89 -3.64
CA GLU A 77 -11.71 -8.96 -4.28
C GLU A 77 -11.77 -9.16 -5.79
N ARG A 78 -10.62 -9.40 -6.44
CA ARG A 78 -10.57 -9.66 -7.88
C ARG A 78 -11.21 -10.98 -8.26
N GLU A 79 -11.01 -12.04 -7.48
CA GLU A 79 -11.67 -13.34 -7.69
C GLU A 79 -13.19 -13.22 -7.53
N LEU A 80 -13.66 -12.48 -6.52
CA LEU A 80 -15.09 -12.20 -6.31
C LEU A 80 -15.69 -11.41 -7.48
N ALA A 81 -14.93 -10.49 -8.07
CA ALA A 81 -15.34 -9.73 -9.25
C ALA A 81 -15.23 -10.52 -10.57
N GLY A 82 -14.69 -11.75 -10.56
CA GLY A 82 -14.43 -12.54 -11.76
C GLY A 82 -13.41 -11.90 -12.70
N ALA A 83 -12.49 -11.10 -12.17
CA ALA A 83 -11.52 -10.34 -12.96
C ALA A 83 -10.44 -11.24 -13.57
N ALA A 84 -10.00 -10.91 -14.79
CA ALA A 84 -8.91 -11.62 -15.45
C ALA A 84 -7.57 -11.40 -14.72
N ASP A 85 -6.68 -12.39 -14.86
CA ASP A 85 -5.31 -12.36 -14.33
C ASP A 85 -5.22 -11.97 -12.84
N ALA A 86 -6.23 -12.34 -12.04
CA ALA A 86 -6.36 -11.91 -10.64
C ALA A 86 -5.09 -12.12 -9.80
N PRO A 87 -4.38 -13.26 -9.88
CA PRO A 87 -3.12 -13.45 -9.13
C PRO A 87 -1.98 -12.50 -9.54
N LEU A 88 -1.89 -12.16 -10.83
CA LEU A 88 -0.84 -11.27 -11.34
C LEU A 88 -1.09 -9.84 -10.87
N VAL A 89 -2.30 -9.32 -11.08
CA VAL A 89 -2.66 -7.95 -10.71
C VAL A 89 -2.59 -7.78 -9.19
N ALA A 90 -3.08 -8.75 -8.41
CA ALA A 90 -2.97 -8.70 -6.95
C ALA A 90 -1.50 -8.65 -6.47
N SER A 91 -0.60 -9.36 -7.15
CA SER A 91 0.84 -9.28 -6.85
C SER A 91 1.44 -7.93 -7.22
N ALA A 92 1.06 -7.37 -8.37
CA ALA A 92 1.55 -6.08 -8.82
C ALA A 92 1.09 -4.94 -7.89
N VAL A 93 -0.20 -4.91 -7.54
CA VAL A 93 -0.78 -3.94 -6.60
C VAL A 93 -0.04 -3.94 -5.27
N ALA A 94 0.16 -5.13 -4.70
CA ALA A 94 0.86 -5.26 -3.42
C ALA A 94 2.33 -4.81 -3.49
N ALA A 95 3.05 -5.19 -4.54
CA ALA A 95 4.45 -4.80 -4.73
C ALA A 95 4.60 -3.29 -4.97
N THR A 96 3.74 -2.70 -5.80
CA THR A 96 3.74 -1.26 -6.08
C THR A 96 3.51 -0.45 -4.82
N PHE A 97 2.47 -0.77 -4.04
CA PHE A 97 2.20 -0.02 -2.82
C PHE A 97 3.32 -0.18 -1.78
N ALA A 98 3.78 -1.42 -1.53
CA ALA A 98 4.85 -1.66 -0.56
C ALA A 98 6.16 -0.96 -0.95
N GLY A 99 6.48 -0.92 -2.25
CA GLY A 99 7.64 -0.21 -2.78
C GLY A 99 7.53 1.30 -2.59
N VAL A 100 6.43 1.90 -3.05
CA VAL A 100 6.20 3.35 -2.94
C VAL A 100 6.18 3.81 -1.48
N LEU A 101 5.52 3.07 -0.59
CA LEU A 101 5.51 3.39 0.84
C LEU A 101 6.91 3.36 1.45
N ALA A 102 7.68 2.32 1.14
CA ALA A 102 9.05 2.20 1.64
C ALA A 102 9.92 3.35 1.15
N ASP A 103 9.89 3.63 -0.15
CA ASP A 103 10.70 4.68 -0.76
C ASP A 103 10.32 6.08 -0.25
N TRP A 104 9.03 6.33 -0.01
CA TRP A 104 8.56 7.55 0.65
C TRP A 104 9.05 7.67 2.10
N LEU A 105 8.96 6.59 2.89
CA LEU A 105 9.49 6.56 4.27
C LEU A 105 11.01 6.78 4.33
N HIS A 106 11.73 6.38 3.29
CA HIS A 106 13.18 6.61 3.14
C HIS A 106 13.54 7.96 2.53
N GLY A 107 12.55 8.79 2.16
CA GLY A 107 12.77 10.10 1.54
C GLY A 107 13.31 10.02 0.10
N LEU A 108 13.13 8.89 -0.58
CA LEU A 108 13.48 8.72 -1.99
C LEU A 108 12.41 9.27 -2.93
N LEU A 109 11.19 9.49 -2.40
CA LEU A 109 10.10 10.18 -3.08
C LEU A 109 9.80 11.48 -2.32
N ASP A 110 10.02 12.62 -2.97
CA ASP A 110 9.76 13.95 -2.41
C ASP A 110 8.30 14.36 -2.70
N ALA A 111 7.40 13.93 -1.82
CA ALA A 111 5.97 14.20 -1.92
C ALA A 111 5.35 14.36 -0.53
N GLY A 112 4.41 15.30 -0.41
CA GLY A 112 3.58 15.42 0.80
C GLY A 112 2.63 14.22 0.95
N PRO A 113 2.02 14.02 2.13
CA PRO A 113 1.09 12.91 2.39
C PRO A 113 -0.09 12.82 1.42
N GLU A 114 -0.70 13.95 1.05
CA GLU A 114 -1.81 14.00 0.10
C GLU A 114 -1.33 13.67 -1.32
N ASP A 115 -0.21 14.27 -1.75
CA ASP A 115 0.35 14.04 -3.08
C ASP A 115 0.76 12.58 -3.29
N ILE A 116 1.42 11.96 -2.30
CA ILE A 116 1.84 10.56 -2.42
C ILE A 116 0.63 9.61 -2.42
N ALA A 117 -0.45 9.96 -1.72
CA ALA A 117 -1.70 9.20 -1.74
C ALA A 117 -2.32 9.19 -3.14
N ASP A 118 -2.43 10.36 -3.79
CA ASP A 118 -2.93 10.47 -5.16
C ASP A 118 -2.01 9.74 -6.16
N GLN A 119 -0.69 9.91 -6.03
CA GLN A 119 0.27 9.26 -6.93
C GLN A 119 0.22 7.74 -6.84
N VAL A 120 0.23 7.17 -5.62
CA VAL A 120 0.16 5.70 -5.46
C VAL A 120 -1.20 5.19 -5.94
N TRP A 121 -2.27 5.91 -5.66
CA TRP A 121 -3.62 5.57 -6.11
C TRP A 121 -3.72 5.47 -7.63
N GLN A 122 -3.19 6.47 -8.36
CA GLN A 122 -3.16 6.45 -9.83
C GLN A 122 -2.44 5.22 -10.39
N LEU A 123 -1.32 4.82 -9.78
CA LEU A 123 -0.62 3.60 -10.16
C LEU A 123 -1.48 2.35 -9.94
N LEU A 124 -2.16 2.25 -8.79
CA LEU A 124 -3.02 1.11 -8.46
C LEU A 124 -4.24 1.03 -9.39
N VAL A 125 -4.87 2.17 -9.69
CA VAL A 125 -5.98 2.24 -10.66
C VAL A 125 -5.50 1.79 -12.04
N ALA A 126 -4.33 2.24 -12.49
CA ALA A 126 -3.76 1.84 -13.78
C ALA A 126 -3.48 0.33 -13.84
N LEU A 127 -2.97 -0.27 -12.76
CA LEU A 127 -2.78 -1.72 -12.66
C LEU A 127 -4.11 -2.47 -12.78
N HIS A 128 -5.13 -2.00 -12.08
CA HIS A 128 -6.47 -2.58 -12.17
C HIS A 128 -7.11 -2.42 -13.55
N ALA A 129 -6.86 -1.31 -14.23
CA ALA A 129 -7.38 -1.05 -15.58
C ALA A 129 -6.63 -1.82 -16.69
N SER A 130 -5.45 -2.35 -16.41
CA SER A 130 -4.63 -3.06 -17.41
C SER A 130 -5.20 -4.44 -17.82
N ARG A 131 -6.12 -5.01 -17.02
CA ARG A 131 -6.70 -6.35 -17.15
C ARG A 131 -8.10 -6.48 -16.60
#